data_AF-A0A6J0C8N2-F1
#
_entry.id   AF-A0A6J0C8N2-F1
#
_cell.length_a   1.000
_cell.length_b   1.000
_cell.length_c   1.000
_cell.angle_alpha   90.00
_cell.angle_beta   90.00
_cell.angle_gamma   90.00
#
_symmetry.space_group_name_H-M   'P 1'
#
loop_
_entity.id
_entity.type
_entity.pdbx_description
1 polymer ?
#
loop_
_entity_poly.entity_id
_entity_poly.type
_entity_poly.pdbx_seq_one_letter_code
_entity_poly.pdbx_strand_id
1 'polypeptide(L)'
;EDTRTIKVGDRKRWIHDPNSDLCRPLNCKKKELCLLEDTFTAVCVSRKELQKSGDIVISKSRAVQEQKDRAETADDLEKDDVFYDAEDDADDEDQDESKCRECPVIKPTFLCGSDNRTYSSPCRLEYHNCIHHTSIHIGCKGFCPCK
;
A
#
# COMPACT_ATOMS: atom_id res chain seq x y z
N GLU A 1 -6.58 38.62 -15.82
CA GLU A 1 -7.46 37.67 -16.53
C GLU A 1 -6.72 36.33 -16.55
N ASP A 2 -6.94 35.49 -15.55
CA ASP A 2 -6.14 34.28 -15.28
C ASP A 2 -6.91 33.05 -15.79
N THR A 3 -6.78 32.76 -17.07
CA THR A 3 -7.28 31.54 -17.71
C THR A 3 -6.35 30.37 -17.38
N ARG A 4 -6.54 29.76 -16.20
CA ARG A 4 -5.94 28.45 -15.89
C ARG A 4 -6.56 27.38 -16.79
N THR A 5 -5.90 27.10 -17.91
CA THR A 5 -6.15 25.93 -18.76
C THR A 5 -5.87 24.68 -17.93
N ILE A 6 -6.91 23.99 -17.48
CA ILE A 6 -6.79 22.72 -16.73
C ILE A 6 -6.27 21.67 -17.70
N LYS A 7 -5.01 21.27 -17.51
CA LYS A 7 -4.39 20.20 -18.30
C LYS A 7 -5.13 18.89 -18.00
N VAL A 8 -5.47 18.16 -19.06
CA VAL A 8 -6.22 16.90 -19.01
C VAL A 8 -5.58 15.85 -18.07
N GLY A 9 -4.29 15.97 -17.76
CA GLY A 9 -3.52 15.09 -16.88
C GLY A 9 -3.57 15.40 -15.37
N ASP A 10 -4.15 16.54 -14.94
CA ASP A 10 -4.20 16.92 -13.51
C ASP A 10 -5.53 16.56 -12.82
N ARG A 11 -6.48 15.97 -13.56
CA ARG A 11 -7.80 15.62 -13.02
C ARG A 11 -7.72 14.35 -12.18
N LYS A 12 -7.97 14.49 -10.88
CA LYS A 12 -8.01 13.35 -9.96
C LYS A 12 -9.31 12.57 -10.11
N ARG A 13 -9.21 11.26 -9.96
CA ARG A 13 -10.37 10.36 -9.84
C ARG A 13 -10.62 10.09 -8.38
N TRP A 14 -11.84 10.34 -7.93
CA TRP A 14 -12.25 10.19 -6.54
C TRP A 14 -13.32 9.12 -6.41
N ILE A 15 -13.25 8.33 -5.34
CA ILE A 15 -14.29 7.36 -5.01
C ILE A 15 -15.15 7.92 -3.90
N HIS A 16 -16.45 8.05 -4.15
CA HIS A 16 -17.42 8.41 -3.10
C HIS A 16 -18.05 7.15 -2.52
N ASP A 17 -17.73 6.84 -1.27
CA ASP A 17 -18.31 5.74 -0.50
C ASP A 17 -18.88 6.24 0.85
N PRO A 18 -20.21 6.39 0.97
CA PRO A 18 -20.84 6.83 2.21
C PRO A 18 -20.74 5.80 3.35
N ASN A 19 -20.42 4.54 3.05
CA ASN A 19 -20.27 3.47 4.04
C ASN A 19 -18.82 3.17 4.39
N SER A 20 -17.86 3.93 3.87
CA SER A 20 -16.45 3.73 4.18
C SER A 20 -16.15 4.09 5.63
N ASP A 21 -15.45 3.20 6.33
CA ASP A 21 -14.98 3.41 7.71
C ASP A 21 -14.05 4.62 7.82
N LEU A 22 -13.47 5.07 6.70
CA LEU A 22 -12.62 6.25 6.64
C LEU A 22 -13.44 7.55 6.64
N CYS A 23 -14.65 7.56 6.07
CA CYS A 23 -15.48 8.78 6.02
C CYS A 23 -16.29 9.02 7.31
N ARG A 24 -16.56 7.96 8.06
CA ARG A 24 -17.29 8.01 9.33
C ARG A 24 -16.63 8.90 10.41
N PRO A 25 -15.31 8.84 10.66
CA PRO A 25 -14.64 9.70 11.64
C PRO A 25 -14.34 11.12 11.13
N LEU A 26 -14.36 11.35 9.82
CA LEU A 26 -13.83 12.58 9.21
C LEU A 26 -14.74 13.82 9.35
N ASN A 27 -15.97 13.68 9.86
CA ASN A 27 -16.87 14.79 10.23
C ASN A 27 -16.84 16.02 9.26
N CYS A 28 -16.89 15.77 7.95
CA CYS A 28 -16.81 16.82 6.93
C CYS A 28 -17.95 17.85 7.06
N LYS A 29 -17.72 19.10 6.65
CA LYS A 29 -18.75 20.17 6.73
C LYS A 29 -19.89 19.93 5.75
N LYS A 30 -21.05 20.58 5.97
CA LYS A 30 -22.26 20.50 5.10
C LYS A 30 -22.03 20.83 3.61
N LYS A 31 -20.94 21.52 3.25
CA LYS A 31 -20.59 21.91 1.87
C LYS A 31 -19.36 21.15 1.32
N GLU A 32 -18.86 20.19 2.09
CA GLU A 32 -17.75 19.31 1.76
C GLU A 32 -18.28 17.89 1.57
N LEU A 33 -17.56 17.11 0.77
CA LEU A 33 -17.86 15.72 0.48
C LEU A 33 -16.64 14.88 0.89
N CYS A 34 -16.87 13.78 1.59
CA CYS A 34 -15.80 12.83 1.87
C CYS A 34 -15.52 12.01 0.62
N LEU A 35 -14.29 12.07 0.12
CA LEU A 35 -13.83 11.38 -1.06
C LEU A 35 -12.60 10.56 -0.75
N LEU A 36 -12.54 9.35 -1.30
CA LEU A 36 -11.42 8.44 -1.18
C LEU A 36 -10.48 8.64 -2.37
N GLU A 37 -9.20 8.88 -2.07
CA GLU A 37 -8.11 8.85 -3.06
C GLU A 37 -7.65 7.42 -3.28
N ASP A 38 -7.51 6.66 -2.19
CA ASP A 38 -7.06 5.28 -2.14
C ASP A 38 -7.87 4.48 -1.09
N THR A 39 -7.61 3.18 -0.97
CA THR A 39 -8.26 2.28 0.00
C THR A 39 -8.06 2.65 1.47
N PHE A 40 -7.14 3.57 1.78
CA PHE A 40 -6.78 3.97 3.15
C PHE A 40 -6.89 5.48 3.41
N THR A 41 -7.15 6.27 2.37
CA THR A 41 -7.06 7.74 2.43
C THR A 41 -8.39 8.37 2.06
N ALA A 42 -9.06 8.95 3.05
CA ALA A 42 -10.25 9.76 2.89
C ALA A 42 -9.97 11.23 3.18
N VAL A 43 -10.48 12.12 2.33
CA VAL A 43 -10.33 13.57 2.47
C VAL A 43 -11.66 14.27 2.29
N CYS A 44 -11.87 15.36 3.05
CA CYS A 44 -13.01 16.24 2.86
C CYS A 44 -12.69 17.25 1.75
N VAL A 45 -13.31 17.12 0.59
CA VAL A 45 -13.14 18.06 -0.53
C VAL A 45 -14.36 18.95 -0.66
N SER A 46 -14.16 20.24 -0.91
CA SER A 46 -15.29 21.16 -1.07
C SER A 46 -15.97 20.98 -2.43
N ARG A 47 -17.32 21.07 -2.48
CA ARG A 47 -18.06 20.94 -3.74
C ARG A 47 -17.67 21.98 -4.80
N LYS A 48 -17.22 23.16 -4.36
CA LYS A 48 -16.73 24.24 -5.25
C LYS A 48 -15.40 23.90 -5.90
N GLU A 49 -14.54 23.16 -5.20
CA GLU A 49 -13.22 22.78 -5.67
C GLU A 49 -13.32 21.68 -6.73
N LEU A 50 -14.14 20.65 -6.51
CA LEU A 50 -14.40 19.60 -7.50
C LEU A 50 -14.91 20.15 -8.82
N GLN A 51 -15.81 21.13 -8.76
CA GLN A 51 -16.36 21.77 -9.96
C GLN A 51 -15.34 22.65 -10.68
N LYS A 52 -14.34 23.18 -9.95
CA LYS A 52 -13.28 24.01 -10.50
C LYS A 52 -12.11 23.19 -11.02
N SER A 53 -11.76 22.06 -10.39
CA SER A 53 -10.70 21.15 -10.84
C SER A 53 -11.15 20.28 -12.01
N GLY A 54 -12.45 20.02 -12.14
CA GLY A 54 -12.97 19.09 -13.14
C GLY A 54 -12.67 17.63 -12.79
N ASP A 55 -12.45 17.34 -11.50
CA ASP A 55 -12.20 16.01 -11.00
C ASP A 55 -13.41 15.08 -11.19
N ILE A 56 -13.14 13.79 -11.39
CA ILE A 56 -14.16 12.79 -11.68
C ILE A 56 -14.50 12.04 -10.39
N VAL A 57 -15.73 12.17 -9.91
CA VAL A 57 -16.22 11.42 -8.75
C VAL A 57 -17.01 10.20 -9.24
N ILE A 58 -16.57 9.01 -8.84
CA ILE A 58 -17.17 7.72 -9.21
C ILE A 58 -17.74 7.10 -7.93
N SER A 59 -18.91 6.44 -8.02
CA SER A 59 -19.44 5.65 -6.91
C SER A 59 -18.65 4.35 -6.76
N LYS A 60 -18.50 3.85 -5.53
CA LYS A 60 -17.81 2.58 -5.26
C LYS A 60 -18.34 1.42 -6.11
N SER A 61 -19.65 1.35 -6.34
CA SER A 61 -20.26 0.33 -7.20
C SER A 61 -19.71 0.35 -8.62
N ARG A 62 -19.51 1.54 -9.19
CA ARG A 62 -19.00 1.72 -10.54
C ARG A 62 -17.48 1.50 -10.62
N ALA A 63 -16.74 1.81 -9.56
CA ALA A 63 -15.30 1.50 -9.47
C ALA A 63 -15.02 -0.02 -9.38
N VAL A 64 -15.88 -0.78 -8.67
CA VAL A 64 -15.78 -2.25 -8.60
C VAL A 64 -16.19 -2.92 -9.91
N GLN A 65 -17.16 -2.34 -10.62
CA GLN A 65 -17.60 -2.85 -11.92
C GLN A 65 -16.49 -2.74 -12.98
N GLU A 66 -15.76 -1.61 -13.03
CA GLU A 66 -14.62 -1.43 -13.93
C GLU A 66 -13.46 -2.42 -13.66
N GLN A 67 -13.27 -2.88 -12.42
CA GLN A 67 -12.30 -3.94 -12.10
C GLN A 67 -12.76 -5.31 -12.62
N LYS A 68 -14.07 -5.57 -12.62
CA LYS A 68 -14.65 -6.82 -13.14
C LYS A 68 -14.61 -6.85 -14.68
N ASP A 69 -14.98 -5.76 -15.34
CA ASP A 69 -14.94 -5.64 -16.80
C ASP A 69 -13.51 -5.72 -17.38
N ARG A 70 -12.48 -5.38 -16.60
CA ARG A 70 -11.06 -5.55 -16.97
C ARG A 70 -10.54 -6.97 -16.75
N ALA A 71 -11.16 -7.75 -15.86
CA ALA A 71 -10.89 -9.18 -15.71
C ALA A 71 -11.57 -10.00 -16.82
N GLU A 72 -12.73 -9.57 -17.31
CA GLU A 72 -13.49 -10.28 -18.36
C GLU A 72 -12.91 -10.09 -19.78
N THR A 73 -11.93 -9.21 -20.01
CA THR A 73 -11.27 -9.02 -21.33
C THR A 73 -9.94 -9.74 -21.49
N ALA A 74 -9.50 -10.50 -20.48
CA ALA A 74 -8.32 -11.37 -20.53
C ALA A 74 -8.66 -12.87 -20.66
N ASP A 75 -9.95 -13.22 -20.78
CA ASP A 75 -10.45 -14.60 -20.62
C ASP A 75 -10.95 -15.27 -21.92
N ASP A 76 -10.69 -14.71 -23.11
CA ASP A 76 -11.23 -15.24 -24.39
C ASP A 76 -10.16 -15.66 -25.43
N LEU A 77 -8.97 -16.15 -25.03
CA LEU A 77 -8.02 -16.68 -26.02
C LEU A 77 -7.26 -17.97 -25.72
N GLU A 78 -7.44 -18.65 -24.59
CA GLU A 78 -6.84 -19.99 -24.45
C GLU A 78 -7.81 -20.95 -23.74
N LYS A 79 -8.90 -21.27 -24.45
CA LYS A 79 -9.57 -22.56 -24.26
C LYS A 79 -9.25 -23.41 -25.48
N ASP A 80 -8.25 -24.25 -25.35
CA ASP A 80 -8.26 -25.68 -25.70
C ASP A 80 -6.81 -26.16 -25.82
N ASP A 81 -6.26 -26.79 -24.78
CA ASP A 81 -5.35 -27.93 -24.91
C ASP A 81 -5.30 -28.74 -23.60
N VAL A 82 -5.87 -29.93 -23.72
CA VAL A 82 -5.94 -31.12 -22.86
C VAL A 82 -4.61 -31.46 -22.16
N PHE A 83 -4.63 -31.81 -20.86
CA PHE A 83 -4.08 -33.08 -20.34
C PHE A 83 -4.26 -33.21 -18.81
N TYR A 84 -5.06 -34.19 -18.39
CA TYR A 84 -5.12 -34.72 -17.04
C TYR A 84 -4.21 -35.97 -17.06
N ASP A 85 -3.00 -35.90 -16.48
CA ASP A 85 -2.42 -37.04 -15.73
C ASP A 85 -1.07 -36.72 -15.05
N ALA A 86 -0.81 -37.50 -13.99
CA ALA A 86 0.46 -37.77 -13.28
C ALA A 86 0.93 -36.77 -12.19
N GLU A 87 0.40 -36.99 -10.98
CA GLU A 87 1.13 -37.45 -9.75
C GLU A 87 2.64 -37.15 -9.59
N ASP A 88 3.00 -36.76 -8.36
CA ASP A 88 4.32 -36.73 -7.70
C ASP A 88 5.42 -35.77 -8.21
N ASP A 89 5.71 -34.71 -7.44
CA ASP A 89 6.88 -34.76 -6.55
C ASP A 89 6.94 -33.53 -5.60
N ALA A 90 7.09 -33.87 -4.32
CA ALA A 90 7.48 -33.06 -3.16
C ALA A 90 6.42 -32.13 -2.53
N ASP A 91 5.78 -32.66 -1.48
CA ASP A 91 5.68 -31.97 -0.20
C ASP A 91 6.95 -31.13 0.06
N ASP A 92 6.88 -29.81 -0.11
CA ASP A 92 7.80 -28.88 0.54
C ASP A 92 7.26 -28.61 1.96
N GLU A 93 7.24 -29.67 2.77
CA GLU A 93 7.30 -29.50 4.22
C GLU A 93 8.69 -28.92 4.54
N ASP A 94 8.69 -27.70 5.06
CA ASP A 94 9.79 -26.91 5.64
C ASP A 94 10.51 -25.88 4.74
N GLN A 95 9.90 -24.70 4.64
CA GLN A 95 10.61 -23.48 5.05
C GLN A 95 9.66 -22.45 5.67
N ASP A 96 9.48 -22.58 6.98
CA ASP A 96 8.98 -21.58 7.93
C ASP A 96 9.86 -20.31 7.96
N GLU A 97 10.15 -19.71 6.81
CA GLU A 97 11.05 -18.56 6.66
C GLU A 97 10.44 -17.45 5.78
N SER A 98 9.17 -17.12 6.00
CA SER A 98 8.49 -16.04 5.26
C SER A 98 7.61 -15.13 6.13
N LYS A 99 7.73 -15.20 7.46
CA LYS A 99 7.12 -14.23 8.38
C LYS A 99 8.18 -13.67 9.32
N CYS A 100 8.92 -12.66 8.85
CA CYS A 100 9.81 -11.90 9.72
C CYS A 100 9.03 -11.42 10.97
N ARG A 101 9.53 -11.76 12.16
CA ARG A 101 8.82 -11.49 13.42
C ARG A 101 8.80 -10.00 13.72
N GLU A 102 7.63 -9.47 14.05
CA GLU A 102 7.49 -8.08 14.47
C GLU A 102 8.18 -7.85 15.82
N CYS A 103 8.85 -6.71 15.96
CA CYS A 103 9.54 -6.37 17.20
C CYS A 103 8.58 -5.77 18.23
N PRO A 104 8.68 -6.18 19.51
CA PRO A 104 7.88 -5.59 20.57
C PRO A 104 8.25 -4.11 20.77
N VAL A 105 7.26 -3.29 21.13
CA VAL A 105 7.44 -1.85 21.36
C VAL A 105 8.06 -1.62 22.74
N ILE A 106 9.38 -1.84 22.82
CA ILE A 106 10.20 -1.57 24.00
C ILE A 106 10.99 -0.26 23.83
N LYS A 107 11.58 0.23 24.92
CA LYS A 107 12.49 1.39 24.86
C LYS A 107 13.59 1.13 23.82
N PRO A 108 13.81 2.02 22.85
CA PRO A 108 14.79 1.82 21.80
C PRO A 108 16.20 1.80 22.39
N THR A 109 17.00 0.83 21.94
CA THR A 109 18.42 0.70 22.23
C THR A 109 19.17 0.88 20.94
N PHE A 110 19.64 2.11 20.69
CA PHE A 110 20.32 2.42 19.45
C PHE A 110 21.66 1.69 19.35
N LEU A 111 21.92 1.10 18.20
CA LEU A 111 23.14 0.35 17.89
C LEU A 111 23.55 0.57 16.45
N CYS A 112 24.84 0.51 16.18
CA CYS A 112 25.40 0.62 14.85
C CYS A 112 25.57 -0.78 14.25
N GLY A 113 25.02 -1.00 13.06
CA GLY A 113 25.22 -2.21 12.28
C GLY A 113 26.56 -2.20 11.54
N SER A 114 26.99 -3.36 11.06
CA SER A 114 28.19 -3.53 10.23
C SER A 114 28.09 -2.83 8.87
N ASP A 115 26.88 -2.43 8.47
CA ASP A 115 26.59 -1.61 7.30
C ASP A 115 26.72 -0.10 7.54
N ASN A 116 27.22 0.29 8.73
CA ASN A 116 27.37 1.67 9.16
C ASN A 116 26.02 2.42 9.26
N ARG A 117 24.92 1.69 9.47
CA ARG A 117 23.59 2.26 9.78
C ARG A 117 23.22 2.06 11.24
N THR A 118 22.47 3.02 11.79
CA THR A 118 21.97 2.90 13.17
C THR A 118 20.61 2.22 13.20
N TYR A 119 20.51 1.14 13.97
CA TYR A 119 19.29 0.41 14.25
C TYR A 119 18.77 0.77 15.64
N SER A 120 17.44 0.77 15.80
CA SER A 120 16.77 1.16 17.05
C SER A 120 16.71 0.05 18.10
N SER A 121 16.99 -1.20 17.72
CA SER A 121 17.10 -2.36 18.61
C SER A 121 17.75 -3.54 17.87
N PRO A 122 18.28 -4.56 18.59
CA PRO A 122 18.80 -5.77 17.96
C PRO A 122 17.74 -6.49 17.11
N CYS A 123 16.50 -6.57 17.62
CA CYS A 123 15.38 -7.13 16.88
C CYS A 123 15.12 -6.39 15.55
N ARG A 124 15.22 -5.06 15.52
CA ARG A 124 15.05 -4.29 14.27
C ARG A 124 16.16 -4.57 13.25
N LEU A 125 17.36 -4.88 13.71
CA LEU A 125 18.47 -5.30 12.85
C LEU A 125 18.24 -6.71 12.30
N GLU A 126 17.82 -7.66 13.14
CA GLU A 126 17.46 -9.01 12.71
C GLU A 126 16.27 -9.00 11.74
N TYR A 127 15.27 -8.16 12.00
CA TYR A 127 14.15 -7.96 11.09
C TYR A 127 14.61 -7.42 9.73
N HIS A 128 15.54 -6.45 9.72
CA HIS A 128 16.14 -5.96 8.48
C HIS A 128 16.89 -7.06 7.73
N ASN A 129 17.63 -7.90 8.44
CA ASN A 129 18.30 -9.08 7.86
C ASN A 129 17.29 -10.03 7.21
N CYS A 130 16.19 -10.29 7.89
CA CYS A 130 15.11 -11.15 7.41
C CYS A 130 14.42 -10.59 6.15
N ILE A 131 14.01 -9.32 6.14
CA ILE A 131 13.27 -8.74 4.99
C ILE A 131 14.17 -8.45 3.78
N HIS A 132 15.45 -8.12 4.00
CA HIS A 132 16.38 -7.77 2.93
C HIS A 132 17.30 -8.92 2.54
N HIS A 133 17.16 -10.09 3.18
CA HIS A 133 18.09 -11.22 3.05
C HIS A 133 19.55 -10.77 3.18
N THR A 134 19.81 -9.96 4.20
CA THR A 134 21.15 -9.44 4.52
C THR A 134 21.67 -10.07 5.81
N SER A 135 22.98 -10.10 5.99
CA SER A 135 23.61 -10.61 7.21
C SER A 135 24.39 -9.48 7.88
N ILE A 136 23.65 -8.53 8.45
CA ILE A 136 24.21 -7.37 9.18
C ILE A 136 24.38 -7.77 10.63
N HIS A 137 25.50 -7.39 11.24
CA HIS A 137 25.85 -7.70 12.63
C HIS A 137 25.98 -6.40 13.42
N ILE A 138 25.94 -6.48 14.74
CA ILE A 138 26.15 -5.30 15.60
C ILE A 138 27.64 -4.93 15.58
N GLY A 139 27.97 -3.73 15.08
CA GLY A 139 29.33 -3.18 15.11
C GLY A 139 29.65 -2.50 16.44
N CYS A 140 28.78 -1.59 16.91
CA CYS A 140 28.94 -0.95 18.22
C CYS A 140 27.59 -0.56 18.84
N LYS A 141 27.57 -0.30 20.15
CA LYS A 141 26.41 0.23 20.85
C LYS A 141 26.36 1.76 20.66
N GLY A 142 25.19 2.30 20.35
CA GLY A 142 24.99 3.72 20.04
C GLY A 142 24.81 3.99 18.54
N PHE A 143 24.98 5.25 18.15
CA PHE A 143 24.83 5.69 16.77
C PHE A 143 26.13 5.48 15.99
N CYS A 144 26.01 5.16 14.70
CA CYS A 144 27.14 5.22 13.78
C CYS A 144 27.56 6.68 13.52
N PRO A 145 28.84 6.96 13.21
CA PRO A 145 29.98 6.04 13.19
C PRO A 145 30.44 5.68 14.61
N CYS A 146 30.88 4.44 14.79
CA CYS A 146 31.51 3.98 16.02
C CYS A 146 32.78 4.82 16.29
N LYS A 147 32.85 5.47 17.45
CA LYS A 147 34.04 6.19 17.93
C LYS A 147 34.89 5.29 18.81
#